data_AF-A0A3N4YL77-F1
#
_entry.id   AF-A0A3N4YL77-F1
#
_cell.length_a   1.000
_cell.length_b   1.000
_cell.length_c   1.000
_cell.angle_alpha   90.00
_cell.angle_beta   90.00
_cell.angle_gamma   90.00
#
_symmetry.space_group_name_H-M   'P 1'
#
loop_
_entity.id
_entity.type
_entity.pdbx_description
1 polymer ?
#
loop_
_entity_poly.entity_id
_entity_poly.type
_entity_poly.pdbx_seq_one_letter_code
_entity_poly.pdbx_strand_id
1 'polypeptide(L)'
;MSAAQLRRHWRIIGAALAAVVVLTVLLLRGFDGHQDVAPSAQPSLTSPSGIGSVEAGSSDTDQSGDGPGATSDLIVFARSASSALFDWDSTMATRSAVMAAVLQIADPSGEHSPGLLADLSVWLPDEAWWARLREYQTRQRLEVTSAEVPAAWRRAVAAGQVPDLAPGTTAVTVSGVRHRDGVVADRPESWSDRVTFTVFVVCPPDGDDCWLARLGAPGKVLE
;
A
#
# COMPACT_ATOMS: atom_id res chain seq x y z
N MET A 1 -52.17 -4.02 7.91
CA MET A 1 -51.59 -2.77 8.43
C MET A 1 -51.70 -1.69 7.35
N SER A 2 -52.31 -0.55 7.67
CA SER A 2 -52.74 0.46 6.67
C SER A 2 -51.56 1.28 6.13
N ALA A 3 -51.60 1.62 4.83
CA ALA A 3 -50.60 2.41 4.09
C ALA A 3 -50.33 3.82 4.67
N ALA A 4 -51.11 4.27 5.66
CA ALA A 4 -50.87 5.50 6.42
C ALA A 4 -49.79 5.34 7.51
N GLN A 5 -49.66 4.14 8.10
CA GLN A 5 -48.64 3.88 9.14
C GLN A 5 -47.23 3.79 8.55
N LEU A 6 -47.08 3.21 7.34
CA LEU A 6 -45.77 3.07 6.69
C LEU A 6 -45.14 4.44 6.35
N ARG A 7 -45.95 5.40 5.90
CA ARG A 7 -45.50 6.76 5.54
C ARG A 7 -45.08 7.57 6.77
N ARG A 8 -45.72 7.34 7.92
CA ARG A 8 -45.34 7.98 9.18
C ARG A 8 -44.02 7.42 9.72
N HIS A 9 -43.79 6.11 9.59
CA HIS A 9 -42.54 5.47 9.98
C HIS A 9 -41.36 5.92 9.11
N TRP A 10 -41.54 6.02 7.79
CA TRP A 10 -40.49 6.49 6.88
C TRP A 10 -40.12 7.96 7.10
N ARG A 11 -41.08 8.82 7.47
CA ARG A 11 -40.81 10.22 7.82
C ARG A 11 -40.00 10.35 9.13
N ILE A 12 -40.29 9.51 10.12
CA ILE A 12 -39.54 9.49 11.39
C ILE A 12 -38.11 8.98 11.18
N ILE A 13 -37.93 7.94 10.36
CA ILE A 13 -36.60 7.40 10.02
C ILE A 13 -35.77 8.43 9.26
N GLY A 14 -36.36 9.15 8.29
CA GLY A 14 -35.68 10.21 7.55
C GLY A 14 -35.24 11.40 8.43
N ALA A 15 -36.08 11.80 9.39
CA ALA A 15 -35.76 12.89 10.32
C ALA A 15 -34.64 12.52 11.31
N ALA A 16 -34.62 11.26 11.79
CA ALA A 16 -33.58 10.78 12.69
C ALA A 16 -32.21 10.72 11.99
N LEU A 17 -32.17 10.31 10.72
CA LEU A 17 -30.92 10.21 9.96
C LEU A 17 -30.29 11.59 9.67
N ALA A 18 -31.12 12.60 9.39
CA ALA A 18 -30.66 13.98 9.21
C ALA A 18 -30.08 14.57 10.50
N ALA A 19 -30.67 14.28 11.67
CA ALA A 19 -30.16 14.75 12.96
C ALA A 19 -28.79 14.16 13.30
N VAL A 20 -28.56 12.87 13.00
CA VAL A 20 -27.27 12.20 13.21
C VAL A 20 -26.17 12.82 12.32
N VAL A 21 -26.48 13.10 11.05
CA VAL A 21 -25.52 13.73 10.12
C VAL A 21 -25.12 15.13 10.61
N VAL A 22 -26.08 15.95 11.06
CA VAL A 22 -25.79 17.28 11.61
C VAL A 22 -24.93 17.21 12.86
N LEU A 23 -25.22 16.27 13.78
CA LEU A 23 -24.41 16.09 14.99
C LEU A 23 -22.97 15.67 14.67
N THR A 24 -22.79 14.81 13.66
CA THR A 24 -21.46 14.34 13.23
C THR A 24 -20.63 15.48 12.62
N VAL A 25 -21.25 16.35 11.82
CA VAL A 25 -20.58 17.51 11.22
C VAL A 25 -20.17 18.54 12.28
N LEU A 26 -20.97 18.73 13.33
CA LEU A 26 -20.64 19.64 14.43
C LEU A 26 -19.46 19.15 15.28
N LEU A 27 -19.34 17.85 15.50
CA LEU A 27 -18.21 17.26 16.23
C LEU A 27 -16.90 17.36 15.47
N LEU A 28 -16.94 17.33 14.13
CA LEU A 28 -15.75 17.49 13.28
C LEU A 28 -15.21 18.92 13.20
N ARG A 29 -15.97 19.93 13.63
CA ARG A 29 -15.54 21.35 13.63
C ARG A 29 -15.03 21.87 14.97
N GLY A 30 -14.91 21.02 15.98
CA GLY A 30 -14.58 21.42 17.36
C GLY A 30 -13.12 21.32 17.78
N PHE A 31 -12.18 20.97 16.89
CA PHE A 31 -10.77 20.74 17.26
C PHE A 31 -9.83 21.69 16.50
N ASP A 32 -9.86 22.97 16.88
CA ASP A 32 -8.77 23.91 16.63
C ASP A 32 -8.18 24.33 17.98
N GLY A 33 -7.22 23.53 18.47
CA GLY A 33 -6.46 23.78 19.69
C GLY A 33 -5.08 24.35 19.36
N HIS A 34 -4.93 25.66 19.53
CA HIS A 34 -3.68 26.43 19.46
C HIS A 34 -2.67 25.95 20.52
N GLN A 35 -1.42 25.66 20.12
CA GLN A 35 -0.26 25.70 21.03
C GLN A 35 0.87 26.48 20.38
N ASP A 36 1.14 27.66 20.95
CA ASP A 36 2.33 28.45 20.73
C ASP A 36 3.28 28.36 21.95
N VAL A 37 4.56 28.66 21.67
CA VAL A 37 5.66 29.09 22.59
C VAL A 37 6.50 27.94 23.21
N ALA A 38 7.84 27.87 23.19
CA ALA A 38 8.96 28.78 22.83
C ALA A 38 10.28 27.99 22.63
N PRO A 39 11.37 28.61 22.11
CA PRO A 39 12.66 27.97 21.83
C PRO A 39 13.61 27.96 23.04
N SER A 40 14.57 27.02 23.09
CA SER A 40 15.71 27.08 24.01
C SER A 40 16.99 26.44 23.43
N ALA A 41 17.92 27.34 23.12
CA ALA A 41 19.38 27.30 23.20
C ALA A 41 20.19 25.98 23.05
N GLN A 42 21.13 26.01 22.09
CA GLN A 42 22.34 25.20 22.01
C GLN A 42 23.30 25.43 23.20
N PRO A 43 24.22 24.48 23.42
CA PRO A 43 25.64 24.83 23.37
C PRO A 43 26.48 23.89 22.49
N SER A 44 27.62 24.41 22.03
CA SER A 44 28.49 23.84 21.01
C SER A 44 29.72 23.08 21.58
N LEU A 45 30.27 22.20 20.72
CA LEU A 45 31.65 21.66 20.62
C LEU A 45 32.11 20.57 21.62
N THR A 46 32.59 19.41 21.12
CA THR A 46 34.02 19.14 20.75
C THR A 46 34.16 17.70 20.20
N SER A 47 34.99 17.52 19.16
CA SER A 47 35.43 16.21 18.59
C SER A 47 36.74 15.75 19.27
N PRO A 48 37.15 14.46 19.23
CA PRO A 48 38.19 14.11 18.26
C PRO A 48 38.14 12.69 17.68
N SER A 49 38.86 12.57 16.57
CA SER A 49 39.21 11.43 15.72
C SER A 49 39.65 10.14 16.43
N GLY A 50 39.29 9.00 15.80
CA GLY A 50 39.95 7.70 15.94
C GLY A 50 39.88 6.94 14.61
N ILE A 51 41.01 6.89 13.90
CA ILE A 51 41.20 6.21 12.61
C ILE A 51 41.48 4.72 12.89
N GLY A 52 40.80 3.83 12.17
CA GLY A 52 41.07 2.40 12.16
C GLY A 52 40.66 1.81 10.81
N SER A 53 41.57 1.89 9.84
CA SER A 53 41.46 1.25 8.53
C SER A 53 41.66 -0.25 8.66
N VAL A 54 40.77 -1.07 8.08
CA VAL A 54 41.13 -2.40 7.55
C VAL A 54 40.41 -2.58 6.22
N GLU A 55 41.22 -2.81 5.20
CA GLU A 55 40.86 -2.97 3.80
C GLU A 55 40.70 -4.46 3.45
N ALA A 56 39.95 -4.68 2.36
CA ALA A 56 39.95 -5.83 1.44
C ALA A 56 38.83 -6.87 1.59
N GLY A 57 37.94 -6.80 0.60
CA GLY A 57 36.95 -7.82 0.25
C GLY A 57 36.17 -7.37 -0.98
N SER A 58 36.85 -7.19 -2.11
CA SER A 58 36.23 -6.88 -3.40
C SER A 58 35.16 -7.93 -3.73
N SER A 59 33.92 -7.47 -3.87
CA SER A 59 32.89 -8.12 -4.66
C SER A 59 32.28 -7.02 -5.50
N ASP A 60 32.57 -7.04 -6.80
CA ASP A 60 31.81 -6.30 -7.80
C ASP A 60 30.35 -6.71 -7.66
N THR A 61 29.54 -5.83 -7.09
CA THR A 61 28.10 -5.83 -7.28
C THR A 61 27.79 -4.42 -7.71
N ASP A 62 27.34 -4.28 -8.96
CA ASP A 62 26.71 -3.09 -9.49
C ASP A 62 25.68 -2.60 -8.46
N GLN A 63 26.04 -1.57 -7.72
CA GLN A 63 25.20 -0.98 -6.70
C GLN A 63 24.24 -0.02 -7.41
N SER A 64 23.23 -0.61 -8.05
CA SER A 64 22.02 0.08 -8.48
C SER A 64 21.11 0.20 -7.26
N GLY A 65 20.76 1.45 -6.88
CA GLY A 65 19.74 1.83 -5.88
C GLY A 65 19.28 0.75 -4.89
N ASP A 66 19.91 0.67 -3.72
CA ASP A 66 19.65 -0.36 -2.68
C ASP A 66 18.29 -0.19 -1.93
N GLY A 67 17.32 0.55 -2.48
CA GLY A 67 15.99 0.77 -1.90
C GLY A 67 14.88 -0.01 -2.63
N PRO A 68 13.83 -0.49 -1.94
CA PRO A 68 12.66 -1.03 -2.63
C PRO A 68 12.10 0.05 -3.58
N GLY A 69 11.91 -0.32 -4.86
CA GLY A 69 11.40 0.58 -5.89
C GLY A 69 12.45 1.36 -6.69
N ALA A 70 13.73 1.32 -6.31
CA ALA A 70 14.80 1.99 -7.04
C ALA A 70 15.28 1.15 -8.24
N THR A 71 14.38 0.93 -9.20
CA THR A 71 14.72 0.22 -10.44
C THR A 71 13.85 0.68 -11.60
N SER A 72 14.46 0.79 -12.78
CA SER A 72 13.77 1.01 -14.06
C SER A 72 13.33 -0.30 -14.74
N ASP A 73 13.65 -1.47 -14.16
CA ASP A 73 13.15 -2.75 -14.67
C ASP A 73 11.71 -2.99 -14.17
N LEU A 74 10.79 -2.98 -15.12
CA LEU A 74 9.35 -3.17 -14.89
C LEU A 74 9.01 -4.42 -14.07
N ILE A 75 9.63 -5.56 -14.37
CA ILE A 75 9.28 -6.84 -13.76
C ILE A 75 9.91 -6.95 -12.37
N VAL A 76 11.14 -6.47 -12.20
CA VAL A 76 11.79 -6.38 -10.88
C VAL A 76 11.00 -5.43 -9.97
N PHE A 77 10.58 -4.27 -10.49
CA PHE A 77 9.75 -3.31 -9.75
C PHE A 77 8.43 -3.95 -9.33
N ALA A 78 7.68 -4.58 -10.25
CA ALA A 78 6.39 -5.18 -9.94
C ALA A 78 6.48 -6.27 -8.87
N ARG A 79 7.57 -7.05 -8.85
CA ARG A 79 7.86 -8.02 -7.79
C ARG A 79 8.13 -7.32 -6.45
N SER A 80 8.98 -6.29 -6.45
CA SER A 80 9.29 -5.51 -5.24
C SER A 80 8.04 -4.85 -4.64
N ALA A 81 7.20 -4.23 -5.48
CA ALA A 81 5.93 -3.65 -5.08
C ALA A 81 4.96 -4.69 -4.49
N SER A 82 4.96 -5.90 -5.06
CA SER A 82 4.17 -7.01 -4.52
C SER A 82 4.66 -7.46 -3.15
N SER A 83 5.97 -7.53 -2.94
CA SER A 83 6.56 -7.80 -1.62
C SER A 83 6.22 -6.70 -0.61
N ALA A 84 6.33 -5.41 -0.97
CA ALA A 84 5.97 -4.30 -0.09
C ALA A 84 4.51 -4.38 0.40
N LEU A 85 3.60 -4.90 -0.44
CA LEU A 85 2.19 -5.08 -0.10
C LEU A 85 1.92 -6.30 0.79
N PHE A 86 2.63 -7.41 0.57
CA PHE A 86 2.30 -8.70 1.17
C PHE A 86 3.19 -9.15 2.32
N ASP A 87 4.43 -8.65 2.39
CA ASP A 87 5.45 -9.11 3.33
C ASP A 87 5.42 -8.24 4.59
N TRP A 88 4.73 -8.72 5.62
CA TRP A 88 4.60 -8.01 6.89
C TRP A 88 4.44 -8.96 8.07
N ASP A 89 4.83 -8.47 9.25
CA ASP A 89 4.58 -9.11 10.55
C ASP A 89 3.70 -8.17 11.38
N SER A 90 2.50 -8.63 11.75
CA SER A 90 1.53 -7.84 12.52
C SER A 90 2.00 -7.47 13.93
N THR A 91 3.01 -8.17 14.45
CA THR A 91 3.68 -7.88 15.73
C THR A 91 4.74 -6.79 15.60
N MET A 92 5.25 -6.54 14.38
CA MET A 92 6.30 -5.56 14.11
C MET A 92 5.79 -4.31 13.38
N ALA A 93 4.75 -4.47 12.55
CA ALA A 93 4.22 -3.41 11.70
C ALA A 93 2.76 -3.10 12.02
N THR A 94 2.43 -1.80 12.01
CA THR A 94 1.05 -1.34 11.95
C THR A 94 0.53 -1.41 10.53
N ARG A 95 -0.79 -1.43 10.37
CA ARG A 95 -1.45 -1.28 9.07
C ARG A 95 -0.94 -0.02 8.33
N SER A 96 -0.85 1.10 9.05
CA SER A 96 -0.36 2.37 8.50
C SER A 96 1.10 2.31 8.06
N ALA A 97 1.95 1.55 8.75
CA ALA A 97 3.35 1.38 8.36
C ALA A 97 3.47 0.59 7.04
N VAL A 98 2.66 -0.46 6.86
CA VAL A 98 2.61 -1.20 5.59
C VAL A 98 2.08 -0.31 4.45
N MET A 99 1.02 0.47 4.70
CA MET A 99 0.55 1.46 3.72
C MET A 99 1.64 2.46 3.35
N ALA A 100 2.35 3.01 4.34
CA ALA A 100 3.43 3.96 4.11
C ALA A 100 4.57 3.35 3.29
N ALA A 101 4.95 2.10 3.56
CA ALA A 101 5.97 1.39 2.78
C ALA A 101 5.57 1.25 1.30
N VAL A 102 4.31 0.95 1.00
CA VAL A 102 3.82 0.90 -0.39
C VAL A 102 3.74 2.30 -1.02
N LEU A 103 3.41 3.33 -0.25
CA LEU A 103 3.36 4.71 -0.75
C LEU A 103 4.76 5.30 -1.00
N GLN A 104 5.81 4.79 -0.38
CA GLN A 104 7.20 5.23 -0.65
C GLN A 104 7.65 4.90 -2.08
N ILE A 105 7.07 3.87 -2.70
CA ILE A 105 7.35 3.46 -4.07
C ILE A 105 6.26 3.93 -5.05
N ALA A 106 5.35 4.78 -4.60
CA ALA A 106 4.31 5.37 -5.43
C ALA A 106 4.85 6.57 -6.22
N ASP A 107 3.97 7.16 -7.03
CA ASP A 107 4.24 8.40 -7.77
C ASP A 107 4.84 9.49 -6.84
N PRO A 108 6.09 9.93 -7.08
CA PRO A 108 6.76 10.94 -6.25
C PRO A 108 6.10 12.32 -6.32
N SER A 109 5.35 12.62 -7.39
CA SER A 109 4.57 13.86 -7.49
C SER A 109 3.30 13.85 -6.63
N GLY A 110 2.82 12.64 -6.29
CA GLY A 110 1.61 12.41 -5.51
C GLY A 110 0.30 12.50 -6.30
N GLU A 111 0.34 12.73 -7.62
CA GLU A 111 -0.85 12.85 -8.47
C GLU A 111 -1.71 11.56 -8.41
N HIS A 112 -1.05 10.40 -8.40
CA HIS A 112 -1.72 9.09 -8.42
C HIS A 112 -2.04 8.53 -7.03
N SER A 113 -1.56 9.18 -5.96
CA SER A 113 -1.69 8.70 -4.58
C SER A 113 -3.13 8.49 -4.10
N PRO A 114 -4.13 9.34 -4.41
CA PRO A 114 -5.51 9.11 -3.96
C PRO A 114 -6.11 7.81 -4.51
N GLY A 115 -5.82 7.48 -5.77
CA GLY A 115 -6.27 6.24 -6.39
C GLY A 115 -5.61 5.02 -5.75
N LEU A 116 -4.29 5.08 -5.55
CA LEU A 116 -3.55 4.00 -4.91
C LEU A 116 -3.98 3.79 -3.44
N LEU A 117 -4.23 4.85 -2.68
CA LEU A 117 -4.76 4.78 -1.32
C LEU A 117 -6.11 4.05 -1.26
N ALA A 118 -7.00 4.32 -2.23
CA ALA A 118 -8.27 3.63 -2.35
C ALA A 118 -8.05 2.14 -2.63
N ASP A 119 -7.15 1.79 -3.55
CA ASP A 119 -6.84 0.39 -3.85
C ASP A 119 -6.25 -0.33 -2.63
N LEU A 120 -5.34 0.29 -1.88
CA LEU A 120 -4.73 -0.26 -0.66
C LEU A 120 -5.75 -0.59 0.43
N SER A 121 -6.84 0.18 0.51
CA SER A 121 -7.92 -0.09 1.47
C SER A 121 -8.67 -1.40 1.19
N VAL A 122 -8.63 -1.88 -0.06
CA VAL A 122 -9.20 -3.17 -0.47
C VAL A 122 -8.26 -4.33 -0.13
N TRP A 123 -6.95 -4.09 -0.19
CA TRP A 123 -5.91 -5.09 0.02
C TRP A 123 -5.60 -5.34 1.49
N LEU A 124 -5.53 -4.29 2.30
CA LEU A 124 -5.12 -4.38 3.69
C LEU A 124 -6.34 -4.52 4.61
N PRO A 125 -6.33 -5.47 5.57
CA PRO A 125 -7.33 -5.54 6.62
C PRO A 125 -7.52 -4.19 7.31
N ASP A 126 -8.73 -3.88 7.76
CA ASP A 126 -8.98 -2.68 8.57
C ASP A 126 -8.27 -2.77 9.94
N GLU A 127 -8.25 -1.66 10.70
CA GLU A 127 -7.55 -1.58 11.99
C GLU A 127 -8.05 -2.62 13.01
N ALA A 128 -9.36 -2.92 13.03
CA ALA A 128 -9.94 -3.87 13.96
C ALA A 128 -9.56 -5.32 13.62
N TRP A 129 -9.44 -5.64 12.33
CA TRP A 129 -8.86 -6.89 11.87
C TRP A 129 -7.36 -6.96 12.12
N TRP A 130 -6.62 -5.86 11.92
CA TRP A 130 -5.17 -5.82 12.19
C TRP A 130 -4.85 -6.09 13.66
N ALA A 131 -5.65 -5.55 14.58
CA ALA A 131 -5.53 -5.84 16.01
C ALA A 131 -5.67 -7.35 16.30
N ARG A 132 -6.65 -8.02 15.68
CA ARG A 132 -6.82 -9.47 15.78
C ARG A 132 -5.65 -10.24 15.17
N LEU A 133 -5.15 -9.82 14.01
CA LEU A 133 -3.97 -10.46 13.41
C LEU A 133 -2.77 -10.45 14.36
N ARG A 134 -2.58 -9.34 15.08
CA ARG A 134 -1.52 -9.21 16.10
C ARG A 134 -1.72 -10.15 17.28
N GLU A 135 -2.96 -10.35 17.76
CA GLU A 135 -3.26 -11.34 18.81
C GLU A 135 -2.83 -12.75 18.40
N TYR A 136 -3.05 -13.10 17.12
CA TYR A 136 -2.61 -14.37 16.54
C TYR A 136 -1.15 -14.36 16.06
N GLN A 137 -0.38 -13.31 16.35
CA GLN A 137 1.03 -13.15 15.92
C GLN A 137 1.22 -13.39 14.42
N THR A 138 0.28 -12.88 13.61
CA THR A 138 0.20 -13.23 12.19
C THR A 138 1.37 -12.63 11.42
N ARG A 139 2.04 -13.47 10.64
CA ARG A 139 3.03 -13.09 9.62
C ARG A 139 2.51 -13.45 8.25
N GLN A 140 2.79 -12.61 7.28
CA GLN A 140 2.44 -12.86 5.89
C GLN A 140 3.68 -12.68 5.00
N ARG A 141 3.80 -13.56 4.01
CA ARG A 141 4.79 -13.43 2.94
C ARG A 141 4.19 -13.85 1.59
N LEU A 142 4.70 -13.28 0.51
CA LEU A 142 4.36 -13.68 -0.85
C LEU A 142 5.53 -14.36 -1.53
N GLU A 143 5.29 -15.57 -2.04
CA GLU A 143 6.18 -16.22 -2.99
C GLU A 143 5.68 -15.94 -4.42
N VAL A 144 6.37 -15.04 -5.14
CA VAL A 144 5.98 -14.69 -6.51
C VAL A 144 6.43 -15.77 -7.50
N THR A 145 5.46 -16.47 -8.07
CA THR A 145 5.69 -17.54 -9.05
C THR A 145 5.80 -17.01 -10.48
N SER A 146 5.09 -15.93 -10.83
CA SER A 146 5.20 -15.28 -12.13
C SER A 146 4.87 -13.79 -12.06
N ALA A 147 5.46 -13.02 -12.98
CA ALA A 147 5.16 -11.61 -13.18
C ALA A 147 5.38 -11.31 -14.67
N GLU A 148 4.34 -10.90 -15.37
CA GLU A 148 4.39 -10.70 -16.82
C GLU A 148 3.38 -9.65 -17.30
N VAL A 149 3.69 -9.01 -18.44
CA VAL A 149 2.75 -8.10 -19.09
C VAL A 149 1.71 -8.93 -19.88
N PRO A 150 0.42 -8.88 -19.52
CA PRO A 150 -0.58 -9.70 -20.17
C PRO A 150 -0.77 -9.27 -21.63
N ALA A 151 -1.03 -10.25 -22.51
CA ALA A 151 -1.26 -9.96 -23.93
C ALA A 151 -2.48 -9.03 -24.15
N ALA A 152 -3.48 -9.12 -23.28
CA ALA A 152 -4.63 -8.22 -23.23
C ALA A 152 -4.24 -6.75 -23.11
N TRP A 153 -3.28 -6.43 -22.23
CA TRP A 153 -2.80 -5.06 -22.05
C TRP A 153 -2.19 -4.51 -23.35
N ARG A 154 -1.28 -5.27 -23.98
CA ARG A 154 -0.65 -4.87 -25.24
C ARG A 154 -1.69 -4.62 -26.34
N ARG A 155 -2.71 -5.49 -26.44
CA ARG A 155 -3.81 -5.33 -27.40
C ARG A 155 -4.64 -4.08 -27.11
N ALA A 156 -5.00 -3.84 -25.85
CA ALA A 156 -5.81 -2.70 -25.45
C ALA A 156 -5.09 -1.37 -25.72
N VAL A 157 -3.78 -1.29 -25.43
CA VAL A 157 -2.95 -0.11 -25.75
C VAL A 157 -2.87 0.09 -27.26
N ALA A 158 -2.56 -0.95 -28.04
CA ALA A 158 -2.48 -0.86 -29.50
C ALA A 158 -3.82 -0.47 -30.15
N ALA A 159 -4.94 -0.86 -29.55
CA ALA A 159 -6.28 -0.50 -29.98
C ALA A 159 -6.76 0.87 -29.46
N GLY A 160 -5.95 1.60 -28.67
CA GLY A 160 -6.32 2.89 -28.09
C GLY A 160 -7.45 2.82 -27.06
N GLN A 161 -7.67 1.66 -26.44
CA GLN A 161 -8.78 1.41 -25.49
C GLN A 161 -8.48 1.88 -24.07
N VAL A 162 -7.23 2.25 -23.79
CA VAL A 162 -6.79 2.78 -22.50
C VAL A 162 -6.33 4.22 -22.71
N PRO A 163 -7.27 5.19 -22.69
CA PRO A 163 -6.93 6.60 -22.86
C PRO A 163 -6.19 7.12 -21.61
N ASP A 164 -5.54 8.27 -21.78
CA ASP A 164 -4.97 9.07 -20.68
C ASP A 164 -3.91 8.35 -19.82
N LEU A 165 -3.18 7.41 -20.42
CA LEU A 165 -2.03 6.79 -19.76
C LEU A 165 -0.85 7.76 -19.68
N ALA A 166 -0.25 7.88 -18.50
CA ALA A 166 1.07 8.49 -18.37
C ALA A 166 2.08 7.74 -19.26
N PRO A 167 3.02 8.43 -19.93
CA PRO A 167 4.06 7.79 -20.71
C PRO A 167 4.80 6.72 -19.89
N GLY A 168 5.00 5.53 -20.46
CA GLY A 168 5.66 4.42 -19.76
C GLY A 168 4.73 3.59 -18.86
N THR A 169 3.43 3.89 -18.80
CA THR A 169 2.48 3.07 -18.03
C THR A 169 2.35 1.67 -18.61
N THR A 170 2.48 0.65 -17.76
CA THR A 170 2.28 -0.76 -18.10
C THR A 170 1.56 -1.52 -16.99
N ALA A 171 0.69 -2.45 -17.37
CA ALA A 171 0.09 -3.41 -16.45
C ALA A 171 0.93 -4.69 -16.38
N VAL A 172 1.23 -5.16 -15.17
CA VAL A 172 1.91 -6.43 -14.91
C VAL A 172 0.98 -7.32 -14.11
N THR A 173 0.69 -8.51 -14.62
CA THR A 173 -0.02 -9.54 -13.86
C THR A 173 0.99 -10.32 -13.04
N VAL A 174 0.81 -10.29 -11.72
CA VAL A 174 1.61 -11.02 -10.75
C VAL A 174 0.80 -12.19 -10.23
N SER A 175 1.39 -13.38 -10.24
CA SER A 175 0.85 -14.57 -9.58
C SER A 175 1.84 -15.10 -8.56
N GLY A 176 1.31 -15.64 -7.46
CA GLY A 176 2.13 -16.22 -6.41
C GLY A 176 1.33 -17.02 -5.40
N VAL A 177 2.03 -17.45 -4.36
CA VAL A 177 1.46 -18.11 -3.19
C VAL A 177 1.64 -17.20 -1.99
N ARG A 178 0.54 -16.76 -1.39
CA ARG A 178 0.54 -16.04 -0.14
C ARG A 178 0.59 -17.04 1.00
N HIS A 179 1.65 -17.00 1.78
CA HIS A 179 1.76 -17.76 3.02
C HIS A 179 1.39 -16.88 4.20
N ARG A 180 0.68 -17.47 5.15
CA ARG A 180 0.34 -16.83 6.42
C ARG A 180 0.62 -17.79 7.55
N ASP A 181 1.37 -17.33 8.53
CA ASP A 181 1.71 -18.07 9.74
C ASP A 181 1.11 -17.34 10.95
N GLY A 182 0.69 -18.08 11.96
CA GLY A 182 0.15 -17.51 13.21
C GLY A 182 0.12 -18.52 14.34
N VAL A 183 -0.38 -18.09 15.50
CA VAL A 183 -0.50 -18.91 16.72
C VAL A 183 -1.96 -18.98 17.14
N VAL A 184 -2.55 -20.17 17.19
CA VAL A 184 -3.93 -20.41 17.61
C VAL A 184 -3.93 -21.40 18.77
N ALA A 185 -4.52 -21.01 19.92
CA ALA A 185 -4.52 -21.82 21.15
C ALA A 185 -3.10 -22.35 21.49
N ASP A 186 -2.12 -21.45 21.49
CA ASP A 186 -0.70 -21.71 21.75
C ASP A 186 -0.01 -22.68 20.79
N ARG A 187 -0.61 -22.96 19.62
CA ARG A 187 -0.01 -23.81 18.58
C ARG A 187 0.26 -23.02 17.30
N PRO A 188 1.43 -23.22 16.67
CA PRO A 188 1.72 -22.63 15.38
C PRO A 188 0.83 -23.26 14.31
N GLU A 189 0.29 -22.41 13.44
CA GLU A 189 -0.57 -22.78 12.31
C GLU A 189 -0.12 -22.01 11.06
N SER A 190 -0.26 -22.65 9.89
CA SER A 190 0.14 -22.09 8.61
C SER A 190 -0.94 -22.29 7.56
N TRP A 191 -1.16 -21.28 6.73
CA TRP A 191 -2.09 -21.27 5.60
C TRP A 191 -1.39 -20.80 4.34
N SER A 192 -1.83 -21.29 3.18
CA SER A 192 -1.25 -20.89 1.90
C SER A 192 -2.34 -20.84 0.84
N ASP A 193 -2.45 -19.68 0.17
CA ASP A 193 -3.45 -19.44 -0.87
C ASP A 193 -2.76 -18.91 -2.12
N ARG A 194 -3.24 -19.34 -3.29
CA ARG A 194 -2.81 -18.70 -4.54
C ARG A 194 -3.43 -17.31 -4.65
N VAL A 195 -2.62 -16.37 -5.11
CA VAL A 195 -3.06 -15.01 -5.40
C VAL A 195 -2.60 -14.62 -6.80
N THR A 196 -3.47 -13.90 -7.49
CA THR A 196 -3.20 -13.34 -8.82
C THR A 196 -3.83 -11.96 -8.86
N PHE A 197 -3.08 -10.96 -9.31
CA PHE A 197 -3.51 -9.57 -9.37
C PHE A 197 -2.70 -8.79 -10.40
N THR A 198 -3.17 -7.58 -10.71
CA THR A 198 -2.48 -6.67 -11.62
C THR A 198 -1.85 -5.51 -10.84
N VAL A 199 -0.59 -5.21 -11.13
CA VAL A 199 0.12 -4.01 -10.70
C VAL A 199 0.22 -3.07 -11.90
N PHE A 200 -0.18 -1.82 -11.73
CA PHE A 200 0.01 -0.79 -12.76
C PHE A 200 1.23 0.04 -12.38
N VAL A 201 2.24 -0.03 -13.23
CA VAL A 201 3.56 0.57 -13.01
C VAL A 201 3.78 1.61 -14.09
N VAL A 202 4.43 2.72 -13.74
CA VAL A 202 4.94 3.67 -14.72
C VAL A 202 6.46 3.64 -14.64
N CYS A 203 7.10 3.29 -15.74
CA CYS A 203 8.55 3.36 -15.90
C CYS A 203 8.84 4.50 -16.88
N PRO A 204 9.34 5.65 -16.40
CA PRO A 204 9.62 6.81 -17.24
C PRO A 204 10.54 6.47 -18.44
N PRO A 205 10.28 7.05 -19.62
CA PRO A 205 11.03 6.72 -20.85
C PRO A 205 12.47 7.26 -20.87
N ASP A 206 12.81 8.18 -19.96
CA ASP A 206 14.15 8.71 -19.73
C ASP A 206 15.04 7.79 -18.88
N GLY A 207 14.48 6.69 -18.36
CA GLY A 207 15.23 5.65 -17.63
C GLY A 207 15.27 5.86 -16.13
N ASP A 208 14.51 6.82 -15.60
CA ASP A 208 14.29 6.98 -14.16
C ASP A 208 13.59 5.74 -13.56
N ASP A 209 13.65 5.64 -12.24
CA ASP A 209 13.04 4.53 -11.50
C ASP A 209 11.52 4.44 -11.74
N CYS A 210 11.04 3.21 -11.86
CA CYS A 210 9.62 2.95 -11.97
C CYS A 210 8.90 3.33 -10.66
N TRP A 211 7.62 3.64 -10.77
CA TRP A 211 6.76 3.88 -9.61
C TRP A 211 5.41 3.21 -9.74
N LEU A 212 4.78 2.95 -8.60
CA LEU A 212 3.49 2.29 -8.48
C LEU A 212 2.36 3.30 -8.69
N ALA A 213 1.57 3.10 -9.75
CA ALA A 213 0.43 3.95 -10.04
C ALA A 213 -0.85 3.45 -9.35
N ARG A 214 -1.19 2.18 -9.55
CA ARG A 214 -2.46 1.58 -9.12
C ARG A 214 -2.29 0.09 -8.82
N LEU A 215 -3.21 -0.44 -8.02
CA LEU A 215 -3.34 -1.88 -7.79
C LEU A 215 -4.70 -2.35 -8.29
N GLY A 216 -4.70 -3.42 -9.09
CA GLY A 216 -5.92 -4.15 -9.40
C GLY A 216 -6.51 -4.79 -8.14
N ALA A 217 -7.83 -5.00 -8.14
CA ALA A 217 -8.48 -5.70 -7.04
C ALA A 217 -8.00 -7.17 -6.96
N PRO A 218 -8.01 -7.79 -5.77
CA PRO A 218 -7.60 -9.19 -5.61
C PRO A 218 -8.36 -10.14 -6.53
N GLY A 219 -7.65 -11.04 -7.21
CA GLY A 219 -8.24 -12.02 -8.13
C GLY A 219 -8.78 -11.43 -9.43
N LYS A 220 -8.57 -10.14 -9.70
CA LYS A 220 -8.89 -9.51 -10.97
C LYS A 220 -7.62 -9.37 -11.81
N VAL A 221 -7.67 -9.91 -13.02
CA VAL A 221 -6.61 -9.79 -14.03
C VAL A 221 -7.18 -9.24 -15.32
N LEU A 222 -6.28 -8.75 -16.18
CA LEU A 222 -6.62 -8.34 -17.53
C LEU A 222 -6.60 -9.59 -18.44
N GLU A 223 -7.76 -9.95 -19.00
CA GLU A 223 -7.95 -11.08 -19.93
C GLU A 223 -7.97 -10.66 -21.41
#